data_AF-A0A7C3VYY5-F1
#
_entry.id   AF-A0A7C3VYY5-F1
#
_cell.length_a   1.000
_cell.length_b   1.000
_cell.length_c   1.000
_cell.angle_alpha   90.00
_cell.angle_beta   90.00
_cell.angle_gamma   90.00
#
_symmetry.space_group_name_H-M   'P 1'
#
loop_
_entity.id
_entity.type
_entity.pdbx_description
1 polymer ?
#
loop_
_entity_poly.entity_id
_entity_poly.type
_entity_poly.pdbx_seq_one_letter_code
_entity_poly.pdbx_strand_id
1 'polypeptide(L)' 'GDIISTGTPPGVGMGQTPPRYLKAGDVVTLGIEGLGEQRQTAENDV' A
#
# COMPACT_ATOMS: atom_id res chain seq x y z
N GLY A 1 -11.70 -2.17 20.03
CA GLY A 1 -11.65 -0.72 19.78
C GLY A 1 -10.31 -0.40 19.17
N ASP A 2 -9.25 -0.84 19.83
CA ASP A 2 -7.87 -0.72 19.34
C ASP A 2 -7.63 -1.57 18.09
N ILE A 3 -6.71 -1.10 17.23
CA ILE A 3 -6.33 -1.73 15.95
C ILE A 3 -4.83 -1.99 15.96
N ILE A 4 -4.44 -3.23 15.65
CA ILE A 4 -3.04 -3.65 15.50
C ILE A 4 -2.84 -4.16 14.07
N SER A 5 -1.91 -3.56 13.34
CA SER A 5 -1.50 -4.02 12.01
C SER A 5 -0.43 -5.10 12.12
N THR A 6 -0.71 -6.31 11.61
CA THR A 6 0.12 -7.50 11.82
C THR A 6 1.28 -7.66 10.83
N GLY A 7 1.53 -6.66 9.98
CA GLY A 7 2.62 -6.66 9.00
C GLY A 7 2.18 -6.92 7.56
N THR A 8 3.15 -6.90 6.64
CA THR A 8 2.94 -7.10 5.19
C THR A 8 3.87 -8.22 4.68
N PRO A 9 3.46 -9.01 3.67
CA PRO A 9 4.36 -9.92 2.96
C PRO A 9 5.49 -9.20 2.21
N PRO A 10 6.48 -9.95 1.67
CA PRO A 10 7.52 -9.40 0.80
C PRO A 10 6.95 -8.77 -0.48
N GLY A 11 7.70 -7.84 -1.08
CA GLY A 11 7.35 -7.19 -2.35
C GLY A 11 7.16 -5.67 -2.26
N VAL A 12 7.28 -5.09 -1.07
CA VAL A 12 7.28 -3.63 -0.89
C VAL A 12 8.33 -2.97 -1.77
N GLY A 13 8.01 -1.81 -2.33
CA GLY A 13 8.84 -1.16 -3.33
C GLY A 13 10.26 -0.79 -2.86
N MET A 14 10.45 -0.56 -1.55
CA MET A 14 11.77 -0.37 -0.93
C MET A 14 12.71 -1.57 -1.13
N GLY A 15 12.18 -2.80 -1.16
CA GLY A 15 12.95 -4.03 -1.30
C GLY A 15 13.22 -4.45 -2.76
N GLN A 16 12.80 -3.66 -3.75
CA GLN A 16 13.04 -3.93 -5.16
C GLN A 16 14.40 -3.38 -5.61
N THR A 17 14.97 -3.92 -6.70
CA THR A 17 16.20 -3.44 -7.32
C THR A 17 15.95 -3.11 -8.80
N PRO A 18 15.85 -1.82 -9.19
CA PRO A 18 15.94 -0.63 -8.35
C PRO A 18 14.71 -0.45 -7.42
N PRO A 19 14.85 0.28 -6.29
CA PRO A 19 13.72 0.58 -5.42
C PRO A 19 12.65 1.39 -6.14
N ARG A 20 11.38 1.15 -5.80
CA ARG A 20 10.22 1.86 -6.36
C ARG A 20 9.40 2.48 -5.24
N TYR A 21 9.14 3.78 -5.35
CA TYR A 21 8.27 4.52 -4.44
C TYR A 21 7.06 5.07 -5.18
N LEU A 22 6.00 5.35 -4.43
CA LEU A 22 4.77 5.96 -4.98
C LEU A 22 5.05 7.38 -5.49
N LYS A 23 4.34 7.75 -6.54
CA LYS A 23 4.26 9.11 -7.07
C LYS A 23 2.82 9.60 -7.00
N ALA A 24 2.62 10.92 -7.00
CA ALA A 24 1.29 11.49 -7.12
C ALA A 24 0.55 10.92 -8.33
N GLY A 25 -0.71 10.52 -8.11
CA GLY A 25 -1.57 9.87 -9.09
C GLY A 25 -1.46 8.35 -9.13
N ASP A 26 -0.45 7.73 -8.49
CA ASP A 26 -0.40 6.27 -8.38
C ASP A 26 -1.59 5.77 -7.54
N VAL A 27 -2.19 4.64 -7.94
CA VAL A 27 -3.30 4.02 -7.22
C VAL A 27 -2.86 2.71 -6.58
N VAL A 28 -2.99 2.62 -5.26
CA VAL A 28 -2.74 1.40 -4.49
C VAL A 28 -4.08 0.71 -4.24
N THR A 29 -4.18 -0.57 -4.60
CA THR A 29 -5.32 -1.43 -4.27
C THR A 29 -4.84 -2.58 -3.39
N LEU A 30 -5.52 -2.82 -2.27
CA LEU A 30 -5.24 -3.90 -1.34
C LEU A 30 -6.52 -4.68 -1.06
N GLY A 31 -6.42 -5.98 -0.87
CA GLY A 31 -7.57 -6.81 -0.53
C GLY A 31 -7.18 -8.02 0.28
N ILE A 32 -8.12 -8.48 1.11
CA ILE A 32 -8.02 -9.76 1.82
C ILE A 32 -9.33 -10.51 1.54
N GLU A 33 -9.21 -11.77 1.14
CA GLU A 33 -10.37 -12.63 0.91
C GLU A 33 -11.29 -12.65 2.14
N GLY A 34 -12.59 -12.41 1.92
CA GLY A 34 -13.59 -12.32 2.99
C GLY A 34 -13.62 -11.01 3.79
N LEU A 35 -12.64 -10.11 3.62
CA LEU A 35 -12.63 -8.79 4.27
C LEU A 35 -12.87 -7.62 3.31
N GLY A 36 -12.78 -7.86 2.00
CA GLY A 36 -13.03 -6.87 0.95
C GLY A 36 -11.76 -6.21 0.43
N GLU A 37 -11.94 -5.05 -0.21
CA GLU A 37 -10.87 -4.31 -0.89
C GLU A 37 -10.84 -2.83 -0.49
N GLN A 38 -9.64 -2.25 -0.53
CA GLN A 38 -9.35 -0.84 -0.32
C GLN A 38 -8.61 -0.29 -1.54
N ARG A 39 -8.99 0.91 -1.98
CA ARG A 39 -8.36 1.62 -3.11
C ARG A 39 -8.05 3.06 -2.72
N GLN A 40 -6.80 3.48 -2.93
CA GLN A 40 -6.31 4.80 -2.55
C GLN A 40 -5.45 5.41 -3.66
N THR A 41 -5.67 6.69 -3.94
CA THR A 41 -4.81 7.48 -4.82
C THR A 41 -3.76 8.19 -3.97
N ALA A 42 -2.48 8.04 -4.32
CA ALA A 42 -1.41 8.79 -3.70
C ALA A 42 -1.44 10.24 -4.22
N GLU A 43 -1.38 11.19 -3.31
CA GLU A 43 -1.32 12.62 -3.62
C GLU A 43 -0.06 13.22 -2.99
N ASN A 44 0.48 14.28 -3.59
CA ASN A 44 1.54 15.04 -2.94
C ASN A 44 0.88 15.97 -1.92
N ASP A 45 1.52 16.13 -0.76
CA ASP A 45 1.17 17.23 0.14
C ASP A 45 1.41 18.56 -0.60
N VAL A 46 0.44 19.48 -0.46
CA VAL A 46 0.43 20.80 -1.13
C VAL A 46 1.22 21.83 -0.32
#